data_AF-A0A5J4R520-F1
#
_entry.id   AF-A0A5J4R520-F1
#
_cell.length_a   1.000
_cell.length_b   1.000
_cell.length_c   1.000
_cell.angle_alpha   90.00
_cell.angle_beta   90.00
_cell.angle_gamma   90.00
#
_symmetry.space_group_name_H-M   'P 1'
#
loop_
_entity.id
_entity.type
_entity.pdbx_description
1 polymer ?
#
loop_
_entity_poly.entity_id
_entity_poly.type
_entity_poly.pdbx_seq_one_letter_code
_entity_poly.pdbx_strand_id
1 'polypeptide(L)'
;MKKFFVLTCAFLSSLVIQAQEERYEQITNPKLTSINREAPHSTFTSYTSEQDAIKNDKTHGTYRLMLNGTWKFDYVEDFDDRPVDFAKPGTDVSGWADIIVPGNWERQGFGTPIYTNSNYSFCSKGYPPYWDRPNPPYVPKDWNPTGTYRR
;
A
#
# COMPACT_ATOMS: atom_id res chain seq x y z
N MET A 1 -7.04 -25.64 53.48
CA MET A 1 -5.92 -24.74 53.15
C MET A 1 -4.99 -25.43 52.17
N LYS A 2 -4.56 -24.71 51.12
CA LYS A 2 -3.51 -25.03 50.11
C LYS A 2 -3.96 -25.94 48.95
N LYS A 3 -3.75 -25.64 47.67
CA LYS A 3 -3.48 -24.43 46.87
C LYS A 3 -3.72 -24.92 45.42
N PHE A 4 -4.71 -24.43 44.69
CA PHE A 4 -4.90 -24.78 43.27
C PHE A 4 -3.82 -24.08 42.44
N PHE A 5 -3.03 -24.85 41.70
CA PHE A 5 -2.03 -24.34 40.76
C PHE A 5 -2.75 -24.04 39.45
N VAL A 6 -3.11 -22.78 39.22
CA VAL A 6 -3.59 -22.33 37.90
C VAL A 6 -2.34 -22.12 37.05
N LEU A 7 -2.12 -23.05 36.11
CA LEU A 7 -1.10 -22.90 35.08
C LEU A 7 -1.65 -21.89 34.04
N THR A 8 -1.28 -20.62 34.19
CA THR A 8 -1.58 -19.57 33.22
C THR A 8 -0.72 -19.80 31.98
N CYS A 9 -1.30 -20.41 30.93
CA CYS A 9 -0.80 -20.28 29.56
C CYS A 9 -1.05 -18.84 29.09
N ALA A 10 -0.10 -17.95 29.36
CA ALA A 10 -0.09 -16.58 28.85
C ALA A 10 1.21 -16.33 28.07
N PHE A 11 1.31 -16.95 26.89
CA PHE A 11 2.28 -16.58 25.86
C PHE A 11 1.59 -16.65 24.50
N LEU A 12 0.68 -15.70 24.27
CA LEU A 12 -0.06 -15.57 23.01
C LEU A 12 -0.41 -14.09 22.79
N SER A 13 0.59 -13.26 22.51
CA SER A 13 0.37 -11.95 21.86
C SER A 13 1.67 -11.19 21.64
N SER A 14 2.51 -11.61 20.69
CA SER A 14 3.54 -10.70 20.13
C SER A 14 3.99 -11.15 18.74
N LEU A 15 3.05 -11.56 17.88
CA LEU A 15 3.32 -11.88 16.47
C LEU A 15 2.47 -11.01 15.54
N VAL A 16 2.42 -9.70 15.76
CA VAL A 16 1.86 -8.77 14.76
C VAL A 16 2.50 -7.38 14.85
N ILE A 17 3.83 -7.25 14.89
CA ILE A 17 4.48 -5.92 14.86
C ILE A 17 5.77 -5.94 14.03
N GLN A 18 5.74 -6.49 12.81
CA GLN A 18 6.96 -6.47 11.97
C GLN A 18 6.67 -6.32 10.47
N ALA A 19 5.56 -5.68 10.11
CA ALA A 19 5.13 -5.64 8.71
C ALA A 19 5.87 -4.58 7.86
N GLN A 20 6.56 -3.59 8.46
CA GLN A 20 7.10 -2.46 7.69
C GLN A 20 8.50 -1.93 8.07
N GLU A 21 9.20 -2.48 9.07
CA GLU A 21 10.53 -1.95 9.44
C GLU A 21 11.55 -2.07 8.30
N GLU A 22 11.56 -3.20 7.58
CA GLU A 22 12.48 -3.45 6.46
C GLU A 22 11.94 -2.94 5.11
N ARG A 23 10.91 -2.07 5.10
CA ARG A 23 10.17 -1.77 3.86
C ARG A 23 11.03 -1.15 2.77
N TYR A 24 11.96 -0.27 3.13
CA TYR A 24 12.86 0.36 2.15
C TYR A 24 13.79 -0.67 1.48
N GLU A 25 14.32 -1.62 2.25
CA GLU A 25 15.15 -2.71 1.71
C GLU A 25 14.35 -3.61 0.77
N GLN A 26 13.09 -3.89 1.11
CA GLN A 26 12.21 -4.69 0.25
C GLN A 26 11.94 -4.02 -1.10
N ILE A 27 11.62 -2.71 -1.11
CA ILE A 27 11.29 -1.99 -2.36
C ILE A 27 12.52 -1.65 -3.20
N THR A 28 13.72 -1.71 -2.64
CA THR A 28 14.99 -1.49 -3.37
C THR A 28 15.71 -2.79 -3.72
N ASN A 29 15.17 -3.97 -3.38
CA ASN A 29 15.74 -5.25 -3.76
C ASN A 29 15.21 -5.72 -5.14
N PRO A 30 16.03 -5.69 -6.21
CA PRO A 30 15.57 -6.05 -7.56
C PRO A 30 15.24 -7.54 -7.71
N LYS A 31 15.69 -8.40 -6.78
CA LYS A 31 15.38 -9.84 -6.79
C LYS A 31 14.06 -10.15 -6.08
N LEU A 32 13.52 -9.21 -5.29
CA LEU A 32 12.26 -9.36 -4.58
C LEU A 32 11.13 -8.72 -5.39
N THR A 33 10.56 -9.47 -6.32
CA THR A 33 9.51 -8.96 -7.22
C THR A 33 8.11 -9.03 -6.64
N SER A 34 7.87 -9.91 -5.66
CA SER A 34 6.61 -10.03 -4.92
C SER A 34 6.78 -10.88 -3.66
N ILE A 35 5.88 -10.70 -2.68
CA ILE A 35 5.73 -11.55 -1.49
C ILE A 35 4.29 -12.07 -1.50
N ASN A 36 4.10 -13.40 -1.39
CA ASN A 36 2.81 -14.07 -1.24
C ASN A 36 1.73 -13.69 -2.28
N ARG A 37 2.15 -13.30 -3.50
CA ARG A 37 1.22 -13.04 -4.61
C ARG A 37 0.89 -14.36 -5.31
N GLU A 38 -0.40 -14.57 -5.62
CA GLU A 38 -0.86 -15.70 -6.43
C GLU A 38 -0.16 -15.78 -7.80
N ALA A 39 -0.11 -16.98 -8.37
CA ALA A 39 0.49 -17.20 -9.68
C ALA A 39 -0.31 -16.47 -10.80
N PRO A 40 0.36 -15.90 -11.81
CA PRO A 40 -0.33 -15.28 -12.95
C PRO A 40 -1.29 -16.28 -13.65
N HIS A 41 -2.50 -15.83 -13.94
CA HIS A 41 -3.52 -16.60 -14.65
C HIS A 41 -4.37 -15.70 -15.56
N SER A 42 -5.19 -16.29 -16.43
CA SER A 42 -6.10 -15.55 -17.31
C SER A 42 -7.16 -14.79 -16.49
N THR A 43 -7.61 -13.64 -16.97
CA THR A 43 -8.70 -12.91 -16.30
C THR A 43 -10.02 -13.67 -16.42
N PHE A 44 -10.68 -13.91 -15.29
CA PHE A 44 -12.03 -14.48 -15.24
C PHE A 44 -12.89 -13.76 -14.20
N THR A 45 -14.18 -14.06 -14.17
CA THR A 45 -15.13 -13.55 -13.18
C THR A 45 -15.96 -14.72 -12.69
N SER A 46 -16.07 -14.86 -11.38
CA SER A 46 -16.91 -15.88 -10.77
C SER A 46 -18.34 -15.39 -10.76
N TYR A 47 -19.18 -16.02 -11.58
CA TYR A 47 -20.62 -15.75 -11.67
C TYR A 47 -21.40 -16.64 -10.69
N THR A 48 -22.58 -16.19 -10.27
CA THR A 48 -23.46 -16.93 -9.36
C THR A 48 -24.23 -18.05 -10.04
N SER A 49 -24.41 -17.97 -11.36
CA SER A 49 -25.10 -18.96 -12.18
C SER A 49 -24.55 -19.01 -13.62
N GLU A 50 -24.91 -20.04 -14.38
CA GLU A 50 -24.61 -20.13 -15.81
C GLU A 50 -25.30 -19.01 -16.61
N GLN A 51 -26.55 -18.66 -16.25
CA GLN A 51 -27.30 -17.59 -16.91
C GLN A 51 -26.59 -16.23 -16.75
N ASP A 52 -26.06 -15.95 -15.55
CA ASP A 52 -25.26 -14.75 -15.29
C ASP A 52 -23.95 -14.77 -16.11
N ALA A 53 -23.31 -15.93 -16.21
CA ALA A 53 -22.09 -16.11 -17.00
C ALA A 53 -22.32 -15.87 -18.49
N ILE A 54 -23.44 -16.34 -19.05
CA ILE A 54 -23.83 -16.10 -20.44
C ILE A 54 -24.09 -14.60 -20.67
N LYS A 55 -24.76 -13.91 -19.74
CA LYS A 55 -24.98 -12.46 -19.80
C LYS A 55 -23.66 -11.69 -19.76
N ASN A 56 -22.66 -12.21 -19.06
CA ASN A 56 -21.31 -11.64 -18.92
C ASN A 56 -21.31 -10.21 -18.33
N ASP A 57 -22.25 -9.93 -17.44
CA ASP A 57 -22.30 -8.71 -16.65
C ASP A 57 -21.39 -8.84 -15.43
N LYS A 58 -20.23 -8.18 -15.45
CA LYS A 58 -19.22 -8.32 -14.37
C LYS A 58 -19.58 -7.63 -13.06
N THR A 59 -20.76 -7.01 -12.98
CA THR A 59 -21.20 -6.23 -11.81
C THR A 59 -22.32 -6.92 -11.05
N HIS A 60 -23.28 -7.52 -11.75
CA HIS A 60 -24.42 -8.22 -11.13
C HIS A 60 -24.32 -9.73 -11.34
N GLY A 61 -24.83 -10.53 -10.40
CA GLY A 61 -24.75 -11.99 -10.50
C GLY A 61 -23.32 -12.52 -10.43
N THR A 62 -22.47 -11.86 -9.63
CA THR A 62 -21.06 -12.22 -9.47
C THR A 62 -20.66 -12.28 -8.00
N TYR A 63 -19.65 -13.07 -7.68
CA TYR A 63 -18.96 -13.06 -6.38
C TYR A 63 -17.90 -11.96 -6.33
N ARG A 64 -18.30 -10.72 -6.64
CA ARG A 64 -17.42 -9.56 -6.74
C ARG A 64 -17.92 -8.44 -5.82
N LEU A 65 -17.00 -7.87 -5.05
CA LEU A 65 -17.22 -6.63 -4.30
C LEU A 65 -16.33 -5.53 -4.86
N MET A 66 -16.91 -4.36 -5.18
CA MET A 66 -16.15 -3.20 -5.65
C MET A 66 -15.66 -2.37 -4.45
N LEU A 67 -14.35 -2.12 -4.41
CA LEU A 67 -13.71 -1.30 -3.37
C LEU A 67 -13.35 0.13 -3.83
N ASN A 68 -13.78 0.54 -5.02
CA ASN A 68 -13.70 1.93 -5.47
C ASN A 68 -14.53 2.84 -4.56
N GLY A 69 -14.20 4.14 -4.57
CA GLY A 69 -14.89 5.17 -3.79
C GLY A 69 -13.92 6.00 -2.95
N THR A 70 -14.43 6.59 -1.88
CA THR A 70 -13.64 7.41 -0.96
C THR A 70 -12.87 6.54 0.03
N TRP A 71 -11.58 6.85 0.20
CA TRP A 71 -10.68 6.24 1.16
C TRP A 71 -10.05 7.34 2.04
N LYS A 72 -9.68 7.00 3.28
CA LYS A 72 -8.81 7.82 4.10
C LYS A 72 -7.38 7.76 3.55
N PHE A 73 -6.74 8.91 3.51
CA PHE A 73 -5.46 9.10 2.84
C PHE A 73 -4.54 10.01 3.64
N ASP A 74 -3.32 9.52 3.85
CA ASP A 74 -2.20 10.25 4.42
C ASP A 74 -1.06 10.32 3.40
N TYR A 75 -0.46 11.49 3.26
CA TYR A 75 0.61 11.77 2.32
C TYR A 75 1.78 12.40 3.07
N VAL A 76 2.97 11.83 2.85
CA VAL A 76 4.23 12.35 3.38
C VAL A 76 5.26 12.46 2.25
N GLU A 77 6.16 13.43 2.36
CA GLU A 77 7.25 13.66 1.40
C GLU A 77 8.46 12.73 1.67
N ASP A 78 8.79 12.51 2.95
CA ASP A 78 9.83 11.58 3.39
C ASP A 78 9.23 10.20 3.63
N PHE A 79 9.89 9.15 3.15
CA PHE A 79 9.47 7.77 3.33
C PHE A 79 9.35 7.36 4.81
N ASP A 80 10.22 7.88 5.67
CA ASP A 80 10.29 7.52 7.09
C ASP A 80 9.18 8.18 7.92
N ASP A 81 8.55 9.25 7.41
CA ASP A 81 7.46 9.95 8.08
C ASP A 81 6.11 9.23 7.95
N ARG A 82 6.02 8.19 7.10
CA ARG A 82 4.76 7.49 6.85
C ARG A 82 4.23 6.84 8.14
N PRO A 83 2.91 6.82 8.36
CA PRO A 83 2.31 6.02 9.43
C PRO A 83 2.67 4.54 9.26
N VAL A 84 3.23 3.90 10.29
CA VAL A 84 3.62 2.47 10.24
C VAL A 84 2.61 1.55 10.92
N ASP A 85 1.67 2.10 11.68
CA ASP A 85 0.66 1.37 12.44
C ASP A 85 -0.76 1.51 11.88
N PHE A 86 -0.93 2.15 10.72
CA PHE A 86 -2.22 2.37 10.05
C PHE A 86 -3.03 1.09 9.78
N ALA A 87 -2.36 -0.05 9.67
CA ALA A 87 -3.00 -1.35 9.44
C ALA A 87 -3.68 -1.92 10.71
N LYS A 88 -3.38 -1.38 11.90
CA LYS A 88 -4.04 -1.84 13.13
C LYS A 88 -5.50 -1.38 13.12
N PRO A 89 -6.48 -2.26 13.40
CA PRO A 89 -7.89 -1.91 13.37
C PRO A 89 -8.27 -0.71 14.24
N GLY A 90 -7.58 -0.53 15.37
CA GLY A 90 -7.84 0.54 16.34
C GLY A 90 -7.12 1.86 16.08
N THR A 91 -6.29 1.97 15.03
CA THR A 91 -5.62 3.24 14.72
C THR A 91 -6.66 4.29 14.37
N ASP A 92 -6.54 5.49 14.94
CA ASP A 92 -7.41 6.60 14.57
C ASP A 92 -6.87 7.28 13.30
N VAL A 93 -7.73 7.40 12.29
CA VAL A 93 -7.45 8.07 11.01
C VAL A 93 -8.48 9.15 10.70
N SER A 94 -9.23 9.59 11.70
CA SER A 94 -10.27 10.61 11.57
C SER A 94 -9.71 11.94 11.03
N GLY A 95 -8.45 12.26 11.37
CA GLY A 95 -7.75 13.45 10.89
C GLY A 95 -7.15 13.34 9.48
N TRP A 96 -7.19 12.16 8.85
CA TRP A 96 -6.65 11.98 7.50
C TRP A 96 -7.57 12.60 6.45
N ALA A 97 -6.97 13.02 5.34
CA ALA A 97 -7.70 13.50 4.19
C ALA A 97 -8.52 12.37 3.54
N ASP A 98 -9.47 12.74 2.68
CA ASP A 98 -10.19 11.82 1.83
C ASP A 98 -9.60 11.83 0.42
N ILE A 99 -9.53 10.66 -0.24
CA ILE A 99 -9.09 10.52 -1.63
C ILE A 99 -10.05 9.61 -2.42
N ILE A 100 -10.22 9.88 -3.70
CA ILE A 100 -11.01 9.04 -4.62
C ILE A 100 -10.12 7.97 -5.25
N VAL A 101 -10.56 6.71 -5.13
CA VAL A 101 -9.91 5.54 -5.71
C VAL A 101 -10.80 4.92 -6.81
N PRO A 102 -10.28 4.69 -8.03
CA PRO A 102 -8.91 4.96 -8.48
C PRO A 102 -8.67 6.41 -8.90
N GLY A 103 -7.43 6.88 -8.76
CA GLY A 103 -6.96 8.18 -9.27
C GLY A 103 -5.54 8.49 -8.79
N ASN A 104 -4.74 9.17 -9.60
CA ASN A 104 -3.40 9.63 -9.19
C ASN A 104 -3.54 10.74 -8.13
N TRP A 105 -2.75 10.70 -7.05
CA TRP A 105 -2.87 11.64 -5.94
C TRP A 105 -2.45 13.08 -6.33
N GLU A 106 -1.56 13.25 -7.32
CA GLU A 106 -1.14 14.57 -7.83
C GLU A 106 -2.28 15.31 -8.52
N ARG A 107 -3.26 14.56 -9.03
CA ARG A 107 -4.48 15.11 -9.62
C ARG A 107 -5.55 15.41 -8.58
N GLN A 108 -5.29 15.09 -7.32
CA GLN A 108 -6.19 15.26 -6.17
C GLN A 108 -5.62 16.19 -5.10
N GLY A 109 -4.49 16.88 -5.40
CA GLY A 109 -3.93 17.92 -4.54
C GLY A 109 -2.74 17.50 -3.67
N PHE A 110 -2.18 16.30 -3.87
CA PHE A 110 -1.04 15.80 -3.09
C PHE A 110 0.23 15.70 -3.94
N GLY A 111 1.35 16.22 -3.45
CA GLY A 111 2.63 16.19 -4.17
C GLY A 111 2.64 16.97 -5.49
N THR A 112 3.66 16.71 -6.29
CA THR A 112 3.93 17.43 -7.54
C THR A 112 3.98 16.48 -8.73
N PRO A 113 3.19 16.68 -9.80
CA PRO A 113 3.34 15.90 -11.01
C PRO A 113 4.62 16.29 -11.75
N ILE A 114 5.50 15.32 -12.00
CA ILE A 114 6.79 15.54 -12.66
C ILE A 114 6.78 14.97 -14.08
N TYR A 115 7.20 15.78 -15.04
CA TYR A 115 7.49 15.35 -16.40
C TYR A 115 8.99 15.43 -16.67
N THR A 116 9.55 14.36 -17.21
CA THR A 116 10.95 14.26 -17.65
C THR A 116 10.99 13.49 -18.96
N ASN A 117 11.96 13.80 -19.82
CA ASN A 117 12.13 13.10 -21.10
C ASN A 117 13.00 11.84 -20.93
N SER A 118 14.27 12.02 -20.54
CA SER A 118 15.25 10.91 -20.52
C SER A 118 15.87 10.64 -19.14
N ASN A 119 15.91 11.62 -18.25
CA ASN A 119 16.46 11.46 -16.91
C ASN A 119 15.42 10.84 -15.97
N TYR A 120 15.86 10.10 -14.96
CA TYR A 120 15.00 9.78 -13.82
C TYR A 120 14.48 11.07 -13.17
N SER A 121 13.22 11.08 -12.74
CA SER A 121 12.60 12.26 -12.10
C SER A 121 13.43 12.75 -10.92
N PHE A 122 13.99 11.82 -10.14
CA PHE A 122 14.83 12.12 -8.98
C PHE A 122 16.29 12.48 -9.31
N CYS A 123 16.68 12.51 -10.58
CA CYS A 123 17.99 13.00 -11.02
C CYS A 123 17.88 14.24 -11.94
N SER A 124 16.74 14.92 -11.90
CA SER A 124 16.47 16.07 -12.76
C SER A 124 16.79 17.38 -12.03
N LYS A 125 17.86 18.07 -12.47
CA LYS A 125 18.29 19.36 -11.90
C LYS A 125 17.24 20.47 -11.95
N GLY A 126 16.17 20.30 -12.74
CA GLY A 126 15.09 21.27 -12.86
C GLY A 126 14.18 21.37 -11.64
N TYR A 127 14.23 20.40 -10.71
CA TYR A 127 13.36 20.38 -9.54
C TYR A 127 14.10 19.78 -8.33
N PRO A 128 14.56 20.60 -7.36
CA PRO A 128 15.13 20.10 -6.12
C PRO A 128 14.03 19.54 -5.19
N PRO A 129 14.36 18.54 -4.34
CA PRO A 129 15.66 17.86 -4.26
C PRO A 129 15.89 16.89 -5.44
N TYR A 130 17.16 16.67 -5.79
CA TYR A 130 17.56 15.71 -6.84
C TYR A 130 18.92 15.10 -6.51
N TRP A 131 19.18 13.91 -7.06
CA TRP A 131 20.49 13.27 -7.08
C TRP A 131 21.27 13.66 -8.34
N ASP A 132 22.58 13.82 -8.24
CA ASP A 132 23.42 14.17 -9.39
C ASP A 132 23.48 13.07 -10.45
N ARG A 133 23.28 11.82 -10.05
CA ARG A 133 23.29 10.64 -10.91
C ARG A 133 22.48 9.50 -10.26
N PRO A 134 21.90 8.58 -11.05
CA PRO A 134 21.23 7.41 -10.49
C PRO A 134 22.23 6.50 -9.75
N ASN A 135 21.74 5.79 -8.73
CA ASN A 135 22.52 4.82 -7.97
C ASN A 135 21.77 3.49 -7.80
N PRO A 136 21.58 2.70 -8.87
CA PRO A 136 20.82 1.45 -8.78
C PRO A 136 21.40 0.47 -7.75
N PRO A 137 20.56 -0.25 -6.98
CA PRO A 137 19.10 -0.33 -7.12
C PRO A 137 18.34 0.71 -6.28
N TYR A 138 19.03 1.71 -5.71
CA TYR A 138 18.46 2.66 -4.76
C TYR A 138 17.71 3.81 -5.42
N VAL A 139 16.78 4.37 -4.66
CA VAL A 139 16.01 5.60 -4.92
C VAL A 139 16.17 6.53 -3.72
N PRO A 140 15.83 7.83 -3.78
CA PRO A 140 15.87 8.66 -2.58
C PRO A 140 15.01 8.07 -1.45
N LYS A 141 15.43 8.29 -0.21
CA LYS A 141 14.68 7.84 0.98
C LYS A 141 14.04 9.03 1.67
N ASP A 142 14.87 10.06 1.86
CA ASP A 142 14.59 11.40 2.38
C ASP A 142 13.63 12.24 1.52
N TRP A 143 13.39 11.82 0.28
CA TRP A 143 12.41 12.43 -0.61
C TRP A 143 11.78 11.35 -1.50
N ASN A 144 10.83 10.64 -0.92
CA ASN A 144 10.17 9.53 -1.58
C ASN A 144 8.69 9.53 -1.17
N PRO A 145 7.89 10.37 -1.86
CA PRO A 145 6.50 10.59 -1.53
C PRO A 145 5.73 9.28 -1.35
N THR A 146 5.13 9.12 -0.17
CA THR A 146 4.44 7.90 0.21
C THR A 146 3.00 8.21 0.56
N GLY A 147 2.07 7.52 -0.12
CA GLY A 147 0.63 7.59 0.14
C GLY A 147 0.13 6.37 0.91
N THR A 148 -0.49 6.60 2.07
CA THR A 148 -1.09 5.55 2.90
C THR A 148 -2.61 5.58 2.76
N TYR A 149 -3.20 4.46 2.33
CA TYR A 149 -4.65 4.35 2.06
C TYR A 149 -5.33 3.45 3.10
N ARG A 150 -6.51 3.87 3.58
CA ARG A 150 -7.35 3.05 4.48
C ARG A 150 -8.85 3.21 4.20
N ARG A 151 -9.59 2.10 4.25
CA ARG A 151 -11.06 2.02 4.13
C ARG A 151 -11.61 0.95 5.06
#